data_AF-A0A383VG60-F1
#
_entry.id   AF-A0A383VG60-F1
#
_cell.length_a   1.000
_cell.length_b   1.000
_cell.length_c   1.000
_cell.angle_alpha   90.00
_cell.angle_beta   90.00
_cell.angle_gamma   90.00
#
_symmetry.space_group_name_H-M   'P 1'
#
loop_
_entity.id
_entity.type
_entity.pdbx_description
1 polymer ?
#
loop_
_entity_poly.entity_id
_entity_poly.type
_entity_poly.pdbx_seq_one_letter_code
_entity_poly.pdbx_strand_id
1 'polypeptide(L)'
;MGNAAAFGGCLSAEGATAAITILGGEIVNNTAANGGGAAAARKAGRIIFSGSSIVSGNTATLGAGGYADQTSQLVLQDTIFRQNTASKEGGGVYVQNMAKVTLHSAAAVSNNSAAIQGGGVVGADNATISMAGLVDSNRAPTGGGIFLGGQAKLLLLPSSTVAHNAATGQGMGGGMWLDSSSFVPAAVVAATVNRGNTALYSASFGVLPTSFVLMSPAVVYGFVSELASDAGLLHADVNITGAFGLPCEGQLVSAQLIGSADAQQVFLGSNRSDSSGIAHLSMKLRQPQGWCTVQLMLVLQVLKLMCHFQVTQNLQGVQKPKPTEGDVECSETAGATPAAAAAAAAAATAEDDSKVEPAELLRPLVLFSQYLLIVSTLDVQWPDTTS
;
A
#
# COMPACT_ATOMS: atom_id res chain seq x y z
N MET A 1 12.72 -25.92 25.86
CA MET A 1 12.72 -26.26 24.42
C MET A 1 11.72 -27.39 24.22
N GLY A 2 11.02 -27.43 23.09
CA GLY A 2 10.19 -28.59 22.70
C GLY A 2 8.85 -28.71 23.41
N ASN A 3 8.42 -27.66 24.12
CA ASN A 3 7.18 -27.69 24.89
C ASN A 3 5.97 -27.41 23.99
N ALA A 4 4.82 -27.99 24.35
CA ALA A 4 3.56 -27.79 23.65
C ALA A 4 2.44 -27.39 24.62
N ALA A 5 1.67 -26.35 24.28
CA ALA A 5 0.56 -25.88 25.10
C ALA A 5 -0.58 -25.30 24.24
N ALA A 6 -1.70 -24.92 24.87
CA ALA A 6 -2.73 -24.14 24.19
C ALA A 6 -2.30 -22.68 24.00
N PHE A 7 -1.71 -22.09 25.05
CA PHE A 7 -1.12 -20.76 25.05
C PHE A 7 0.22 -20.80 25.77
N GLY A 8 1.20 -20.04 25.28
CA GLY A 8 2.47 -19.89 25.98
C GLY A 8 3.25 -21.21 26.01
N GLY A 9 3.69 -21.70 24.85
CA GLY A 9 4.29 -23.03 24.72
C GLY A 9 5.41 -23.28 25.73
N CYS A 10 6.19 -22.26 26.08
CA CYS A 10 7.13 -22.34 27.20
C CYS A 10 6.68 -21.54 28.44
N LEU A 11 6.16 -20.32 28.24
CA LEU A 11 5.81 -19.40 29.33
C LEU A 11 4.38 -18.90 29.21
N SER A 12 3.62 -18.95 30.28
CA SER A 12 2.29 -18.34 30.36
C SER A 12 2.16 -17.51 31.63
N ALA A 13 1.85 -16.23 31.47
CA ALA A 13 1.52 -15.32 32.57
C ALA A 13 0.03 -14.95 32.45
N GLU A 14 -0.80 -15.47 33.37
CA GLU A 14 -2.25 -15.25 33.36
C GLU A 14 -2.70 -14.58 34.65
N GLY A 15 -3.34 -13.41 34.54
CA GLY A 15 -3.87 -12.65 35.67
C GLY A 15 -3.06 -11.40 35.99
N ALA A 16 -3.71 -10.42 36.63
CA ALA A 16 -3.14 -9.09 36.90
C ALA A 16 -1.89 -9.09 37.80
N THR A 17 -1.68 -10.15 38.59
CA THR A 17 -0.50 -10.32 39.45
C THR A 17 0.58 -11.20 38.84
N ALA A 18 0.30 -11.85 37.70
CA ALA A 18 1.26 -12.72 37.03
C ALA A 18 2.29 -11.87 36.28
N ALA A 19 3.51 -11.82 36.81
CA ALA A 19 4.63 -11.12 36.21
C ALA A 19 5.80 -12.10 36.04
N ILE A 20 6.26 -12.29 34.80
CA ILE A 20 7.43 -13.11 34.48
C ILE A 20 8.51 -12.19 33.89
N THR A 21 9.73 -12.28 34.43
CA THR A 21 10.91 -11.60 33.88
C THR A 21 11.94 -12.63 33.48
N ILE A 22 12.40 -12.56 32.24
CA ILE A 22 13.45 -13.40 31.68
C ILE A 22 14.71 -12.52 31.59
N LEU A 23 15.81 -13.00 32.18
CA LEU A 23 17.09 -12.30 32.24
C LEU A 23 18.14 -13.08 31.43
N GLY A 24 17.87 -13.19 30.13
CA GLY A 24 18.69 -13.92 29.17
C GLY A 24 18.33 -15.39 28.99
N GLY A 25 18.91 -15.98 27.94
CA GLY A 25 18.70 -17.37 27.55
C GLY A 25 17.87 -17.52 26.26
N GLU A 26 17.61 -18.77 25.91
CA GLU A 26 16.94 -19.14 24.66
C GLU A 26 15.61 -19.86 24.91
N ILE A 27 14.52 -19.34 24.31
CA ILE A 27 13.21 -20.01 24.28
C ILE A 27 12.94 -20.47 22.86
N VAL A 28 13.18 -21.76 22.64
CA VAL A 28 13.27 -22.31 21.29
C VAL A 28 12.44 -23.55 21.04
N ASN A 29 11.95 -23.68 19.81
CA ASN A 29 11.22 -24.84 19.30
C ASN A 29 10.03 -25.24 20.18
N ASN A 30 9.24 -24.27 20.65
CA ASN A 30 8.01 -24.52 21.40
C ASN A 30 6.79 -24.26 20.50
N THR A 31 5.70 -24.92 20.82
CA THR A 31 4.48 -24.92 20.01
C THR A 31 3.28 -24.53 20.85
N ALA A 32 2.44 -23.62 20.35
CA ALA A 32 1.16 -23.31 20.97
C ALA A 32 0.01 -23.50 19.97
N ALA A 33 -1.06 -24.18 20.38
CA ALA A 33 -2.21 -24.38 19.49
C ALA A 33 -2.91 -23.05 19.13
N ASN A 34 -2.97 -22.09 20.07
CA ASN A 34 -3.64 -20.81 19.87
C ASN A 34 -2.64 -19.65 19.77
N GLY A 35 -1.96 -19.32 20.87
CA GLY A 35 -1.17 -18.08 20.93
C GLY A 35 0.11 -18.21 21.73
N GLY A 36 1.17 -17.53 21.31
CA GLY A 36 2.40 -17.43 22.09
C GLY A 36 3.17 -18.73 22.07
N GLY A 37 3.68 -19.12 20.91
CA GLY A 37 4.47 -20.35 20.74
C GLY A 37 5.59 -20.43 21.78
N ALA A 38 6.26 -19.30 22.05
CA ALA A 38 7.18 -19.17 23.17
C ALA A 38 6.47 -18.69 24.46
N ALA A 39 5.81 -17.52 24.40
CA ALA A 39 5.26 -16.85 25.57
C ALA A 39 3.88 -16.23 25.33
N ALA A 40 2.98 -16.36 26.31
CA ALA A 40 1.66 -15.75 26.30
C ALA A 40 1.40 -14.95 27.59
N ALA A 41 1.10 -13.66 27.44
CA ALA A 41 0.64 -12.79 28.52
C ALA A 41 -0.88 -12.59 28.37
N ARG A 42 -1.66 -12.99 29.37
CA ARG A 42 -3.13 -13.01 29.29
C ARG A 42 -3.79 -12.44 30.54
N LYS A 43 -5.00 -11.92 30.40
CA LYS A 43 -5.82 -11.39 31.52
C LYS A 43 -5.03 -10.43 32.43
N ALA A 44 -4.45 -9.38 31.84
CA ALA A 44 -3.58 -8.41 32.49
C ALA A 44 -2.22 -8.95 32.99
N GLY A 45 -1.79 -10.13 32.50
CA GLY A 45 -0.47 -10.68 32.77
C GLY A 45 0.65 -9.84 32.16
N ARG A 46 1.86 -9.97 32.70
CA ARG A 46 3.04 -9.23 32.25
C ARG A 46 4.23 -10.16 32.01
N ILE A 47 4.84 -10.02 30.84
CA ILE A 47 6.09 -10.72 30.51
C ILE A 47 7.13 -9.70 30.04
N ILE A 48 8.32 -9.75 30.64
CA ILE A 48 9.47 -8.92 30.29
C ILE A 48 10.60 -9.83 29.84
N PHE A 49 11.06 -9.64 28.61
CA PHE A 49 12.30 -10.21 28.11
C PHE A 49 13.43 -9.18 28.25
N SER A 50 14.53 -9.59 28.85
CA SER A 50 15.73 -8.77 29.08
C SER A 50 17.00 -9.62 29.00
N GLY A 51 18.17 -8.98 29.10
CA GLY A 51 19.46 -9.65 29.25
C GLY A 51 19.86 -10.50 28.04
N SER A 52 19.69 -9.99 26.82
CA SER A 52 20.04 -10.68 25.57
C SER A 52 19.27 -11.99 25.37
N SER A 53 17.96 -11.97 25.66
CA SER A 53 17.09 -13.13 25.44
C SER A 53 16.85 -13.40 23.95
N ILE A 54 16.78 -14.67 23.56
CA ILE A 54 16.48 -15.10 22.19
C ILE A 54 15.23 -15.97 22.18
N VAL A 55 14.25 -15.62 21.34
CA VAL A 55 13.03 -16.39 21.13
C VAL A 55 12.98 -16.84 19.68
N SER A 56 13.19 -18.13 19.41
CA SER A 56 13.31 -18.60 18.02
C SER A 56 12.79 -19.99 17.71
N GLY A 57 12.36 -20.20 16.46
CA GLY A 57 11.87 -21.50 15.99
C GLY A 57 10.55 -21.91 16.63
N ASN A 58 9.82 -20.98 17.27
CA ASN A 58 8.55 -21.29 17.90
C ASN A 58 7.41 -21.20 16.87
N THR A 59 6.37 -22.00 17.10
CA THR A 59 5.21 -22.06 16.21
C THR A 59 3.91 -21.84 16.98
N ALA A 60 2.97 -21.11 16.39
CA ALA A 60 1.63 -20.96 16.95
C ALA A 60 0.60 -20.62 15.87
N THR A 61 -0.68 -20.55 16.25
CA THR A 61 -1.70 -19.95 15.36
C THR A 61 -1.54 -18.43 15.30
N LEU A 62 -1.35 -17.79 16.46
CA LEU A 62 -1.18 -16.35 16.62
C LEU A 62 0.09 -16.05 17.43
N GLY A 63 0.92 -15.09 17.02
CA GLY A 63 2.02 -14.61 17.87
C GLY A 63 3.02 -15.71 18.21
N ALA A 64 3.70 -16.29 17.23
CA ALA A 64 4.49 -17.50 17.46
C ALA A 64 5.68 -17.28 18.41
N GLY A 65 6.29 -16.10 18.41
CA GLY A 65 7.20 -15.69 19.48
C GLY A 65 6.44 -15.27 20.75
N GLY A 66 5.58 -14.25 20.64
CA GLY A 66 4.84 -13.70 21.77
C GLY A 66 3.38 -13.41 21.47
N TYR A 67 2.51 -13.65 22.45
CA TYR A 67 1.10 -13.31 22.38
C TYR A 67 0.68 -12.50 23.60
N ALA A 68 -0.09 -11.44 23.39
CA ALA A 68 -0.64 -10.63 24.48
C ALA A 68 -2.13 -10.30 24.24
N ASP A 69 -2.99 -10.58 25.22
CA ASP A 69 -4.41 -10.25 25.17
C ASP A 69 -4.93 -9.60 26.46
N GLN A 70 -6.12 -9.00 26.39
CA GLN A 70 -6.89 -8.55 27.56
C GLN A 70 -6.05 -7.68 28.51
N THR A 71 -5.61 -6.50 28.05
CA THR A 71 -4.78 -5.53 28.80
C THR A 71 -3.40 -6.01 29.26
N SER A 72 -2.97 -7.18 28.80
CA SER A 72 -1.64 -7.73 29.15
C SER A 72 -0.50 -6.93 28.54
N GLN A 73 0.70 -7.15 29.06
CA GLN A 73 1.90 -6.43 28.66
C GLN A 73 3.02 -7.39 28.26
N LEU A 74 3.56 -7.17 27.07
CA LEU A 74 4.75 -7.84 26.57
C LEU A 74 5.85 -6.79 26.32
N VAL A 75 6.97 -6.92 27.03
CA VAL A 75 8.08 -5.96 26.95
C VAL A 75 9.33 -6.66 26.46
N LEU A 76 9.89 -6.18 25.36
CA LEU A 76 11.14 -6.67 24.79
C LEU A 76 12.23 -5.61 25.03
N GLN A 77 13.20 -5.95 25.89
CA GLN A 77 14.38 -5.16 26.18
C GLN A 77 15.59 -6.01 25.82
N ASP A 78 16.50 -5.51 24.98
CA ASP A 78 17.72 -6.25 24.62
C ASP A 78 17.43 -7.73 24.28
N THR A 79 16.58 -7.94 23.27
CA THR A 79 15.95 -9.25 23.01
C THR A 79 15.68 -9.41 21.53
N ILE A 80 15.84 -10.64 21.03
CA ILE A 80 15.62 -10.97 19.62
C ILE A 80 14.53 -12.03 19.50
N PHE A 81 13.45 -11.71 18.79
CA PHE A 81 12.42 -12.65 18.36
C PHE A 81 12.67 -12.99 16.89
N ARG A 82 13.11 -14.21 16.60
CA ARG A 82 13.47 -14.59 15.22
C ARG A 82 13.04 -15.96 14.77
N GLN A 83 12.81 -16.14 13.48
CA GLN A 83 12.49 -17.46 12.90
C GLN A 83 11.28 -18.12 13.56
N ASN A 84 10.32 -17.32 14.03
CA ASN A 84 9.06 -17.83 14.56
C ASN A 84 8.01 -17.81 13.44
N THR A 85 7.12 -18.80 13.46
CA THR A 85 6.16 -19.03 12.37
C THR A 85 4.75 -19.15 12.91
N ALA A 86 3.89 -18.21 12.51
CA ALA A 86 2.47 -18.24 12.82
C ALA A 86 1.68 -18.84 11.65
N SER A 87 0.78 -19.79 11.93
CA SER A 87 -0.09 -20.37 10.90
C SER A 87 -1.21 -19.43 10.46
N LYS A 88 -1.44 -18.33 11.18
CA LYS A 88 -2.31 -17.22 10.77
C LYS A 88 -1.61 -15.88 10.80
N GLU A 89 -1.34 -15.35 11.98
CA GLU A 89 -1.04 -13.92 12.14
C GLU A 89 0.02 -13.67 13.23
N GLY A 90 0.87 -12.66 13.04
CA GLY A 90 1.88 -12.28 14.02
C GLY A 90 2.98 -13.32 14.14
N GLY A 91 3.80 -13.48 13.10
CA GLY A 91 4.89 -14.47 13.13
C GLY A 91 5.81 -14.27 14.33
N GLY A 92 6.21 -13.03 14.60
CA GLY A 92 6.92 -12.68 15.82
C GLY A 92 5.99 -12.47 17.01
N VAL A 93 5.12 -11.46 16.93
CA VAL A 93 4.26 -11.04 18.03
C VAL A 93 2.83 -10.76 17.56
N TYR A 94 1.86 -11.17 18.35
CA TYR A 94 0.45 -10.81 18.17
C TYR A 94 -0.10 -10.18 19.44
N VAL A 95 -0.67 -8.98 19.33
CA VAL A 95 -1.25 -8.23 20.46
C VAL A 95 -2.67 -7.78 20.15
N GLN A 96 -3.61 -8.00 21.08
CA GLN A 96 -5.02 -7.65 20.92
C GLN A 96 -5.73 -7.25 22.22
N ASN A 97 -6.97 -6.77 22.11
CA ASN A 97 -7.86 -6.52 23.25
C ASN A 97 -7.23 -5.59 24.31
N MET A 98 -6.84 -4.40 23.87
CA MET A 98 -6.20 -3.36 24.70
C MET A 98 -4.85 -3.79 25.32
N ALA A 99 -4.28 -4.93 24.92
CA ALA A 99 -2.96 -5.31 25.36
C ALA A 99 -1.88 -4.42 24.72
N LYS A 100 -0.69 -4.43 25.32
CA LYS A 100 0.43 -3.59 24.90
C LYS A 100 1.67 -4.42 24.63
N VAL A 101 2.32 -4.14 23.51
CA VAL A 101 3.71 -4.57 23.26
C VAL A 101 4.64 -3.37 23.23
N THR A 102 5.80 -3.48 23.88
CA THR A 102 6.85 -2.45 23.87
C THR A 102 8.16 -3.05 23.40
N LEU A 103 8.69 -2.56 22.28
CA LEU A 103 10.01 -2.91 21.75
C LEU A 103 10.97 -1.76 22.08
N HIS A 104 11.94 -1.99 22.95
CA HIS A 104 13.00 -1.02 23.23
C HIS A 104 14.06 -0.99 22.11
N SER A 105 14.99 -0.04 22.17
CA SER A 105 15.98 0.21 21.12
C SER A 105 16.86 -0.99 20.76
N ALA A 106 17.21 -1.82 21.74
CA ALA A 106 17.97 -3.05 21.53
C ALA A 106 17.09 -4.28 21.24
N ALA A 107 15.78 -4.10 21.01
CA ALA A 107 14.89 -5.20 20.64
C ALA A 107 14.79 -5.36 19.12
N ALA A 108 14.79 -6.61 18.66
CA ALA A 108 14.60 -6.94 17.25
C ALA A 108 13.53 -8.04 17.07
N VAL A 109 12.64 -7.85 16.11
CA VAL A 109 11.70 -8.87 15.61
C VAL A 109 12.07 -9.14 14.17
N SER A 110 12.74 -10.25 13.90
CA SER A 110 13.32 -10.50 12.57
C SER A 110 13.13 -11.89 12.01
N ASN A 111 13.09 -12.04 10.69
CA ASN A 111 13.00 -13.36 10.04
C ASN A 111 11.79 -14.20 10.51
N ASN A 112 10.71 -13.55 10.93
CA ASN A 112 9.49 -14.25 11.33
C ASN A 112 8.52 -14.32 10.14
N SER A 113 7.62 -15.30 10.17
CA SER A 113 6.65 -15.49 9.09
C SER A 113 5.24 -15.76 9.58
N ALA A 114 4.25 -15.26 8.85
CA ALA A 114 2.84 -15.52 9.09
C ALA A 114 2.13 -15.86 7.78
N ALA A 115 1.12 -16.73 7.83
CA ALA A 115 0.40 -17.16 6.64
C ALA A 115 -0.62 -16.15 6.12
N ILE A 116 -1.04 -15.17 6.93
CA ILE A 116 -2.08 -14.18 6.58
C ILE A 116 -1.57 -12.75 6.75
N GLN A 117 -1.23 -12.33 7.97
CA GLN A 117 -0.89 -10.92 8.25
C GLN A 117 0.22 -10.76 9.30
N GLY A 118 0.99 -9.67 9.18
CA GLY A 118 1.95 -9.26 10.19
C GLY A 118 3.04 -10.31 10.41
N GLY A 119 3.97 -10.44 9.47
CA GLY A 119 5.05 -11.41 9.60
C GLY A 119 5.87 -11.17 10.87
N GLY A 120 6.12 -9.91 11.20
CA GLY A 120 6.77 -9.50 12.44
C GLY A 120 5.77 -9.31 13.58
N VAL A 121 4.96 -8.25 13.51
CA VAL A 121 4.07 -7.84 14.60
C VAL A 121 2.66 -7.57 14.10
N VAL A 122 1.65 -8.05 14.83
CA VAL A 122 0.24 -7.70 14.62
C VAL A 122 -0.31 -6.97 15.82
N GLY A 123 -0.99 -5.85 15.59
CA GLY A 123 -1.83 -5.17 16.57
C GLY A 123 -3.29 -5.15 16.12
N ALA A 124 -4.20 -5.69 16.94
CA ALA A 124 -5.63 -5.74 16.69
C ALA A 124 -6.44 -5.23 17.89
N ASP A 125 -7.74 -4.99 17.72
CA ASP A 125 -8.71 -4.74 18.79
C ASP A 125 -8.21 -3.79 19.91
N ASN A 126 -7.94 -2.54 19.56
CA ASN A 126 -7.43 -1.49 20.45
C ASN A 126 -6.07 -1.77 21.09
N ALA A 127 -5.29 -2.72 20.57
CA ALA A 127 -3.91 -2.95 21.03
C ALA A 127 -3.03 -1.72 20.88
N THR A 128 -1.97 -1.65 21.67
CA THR A 128 -0.95 -0.61 21.55
C THR A 128 0.42 -1.23 21.25
N ILE A 129 1.04 -0.78 20.17
CA ILE A 129 2.42 -1.09 19.81
C ILE A 129 3.27 0.15 20.04
N SER A 130 4.27 0.05 20.91
CA SER A 130 5.27 1.10 21.11
C SER A 130 6.64 0.55 20.70
N MET A 131 7.31 1.21 19.77
CA MET A 131 8.57 0.72 19.21
C MET A 131 9.65 1.79 19.26
N ALA A 132 10.86 1.38 19.62
CA ALA A 132 12.14 2.07 19.44
C ALA A 132 13.19 1.17 18.77
N GLY A 133 12.85 -0.09 18.47
CA GLY A 133 13.76 -1.11 17.95
C GLY A 133 13.57 -1.42 16.47
N LEU A 134 13.91 -2.66 16.10
CA LEU A 134 13.96 -3.13 14.71
C LEU A 134 12.89 -4.18 14.40
N VAL A 135 12.18 -4.02 13.29
CA VAL A 135 11.35 -5.07 12.66
C VAL A 135 11.92 -5.34 11.27
N ASP A 136 12.59 -6.47 11.09
CA ASP A 136 13.41 -6.72 9.89
C ASP A 136 13.19 -8.09 9.24
N SER A 137 13.21 -8.15 7.90
CA SER A 137 13.20 -9.42 7.17
C SER A 137 12.02 -10.34 7.51
N ASN A 138 10.87 -9.78 7.92
CA ASN A 138 9.67 -10.57 8.21
C ASN A 138 8.78 -10.69 6.98
N ARG A 139 7.97 -11.76 6.93
CA ARG A 139 7.23 -12.15 5.74
C ARG A 139 5.79 -12.55 6.04
N ALA A 140 4.83 -11.93 5.36
CA ALA A 140 3.42 -12.32 5.38
C ALA A 140 2.74 -11.84 4.08
N PRO A 141 1.56 -12.34 3.69
CA PRO A 141 0.82 -11.75 2.58
C PRO A 141 0.57 -10.25 2.77
N THR A 142 0.04 -9.82 3.91
CA THR A 142 -0.25 -8.40 4.18
C THR A 142 0.49 -7.90 5.41
N GLY A 143 1.10 -6.71 5.34
CA GLY A 143 1.86 -6.16 6.46
C GLY A 143 3.07 -7.03 6.78
N GLY A 144 3.99 -7.21 5.84
CA GLY A 144 5.12 -8.15 5.97
C GLY A 144 5.89 -7.96 7.28
N GLY A 145 6.14 -6.71 7.66
CA GLY A 145 6.70 -6.35 8.96
C GLY A 145 5.63 -6.22 10.02
N ILE A 146 4.80 -5.18 9.90
CA ILE A 146 3.77 -4.83 10.90
C ILE A 146 2.40 -4.77 10.23
N PHE A 147 1.40 -5.39 10.86
CA PHE A 147 0.00 -5.19 10.53
C PHE A 147 -0.72 -4.54 11.72
N LEU A 148 -1.47 -3.49 11.45
CA LEU A 148 -2.40 -2.89 12.40
C LEU A 148 -3.82 -3.01 11.88
N GLY A 149 -4.73 -3.46 12.74
CA GLY A 149 -6.18 -3.46 12.49
C GLY A 149 -6.96 -3.12 13.76
N GLY A 150 -8.29 -3.02 13.63
CA GLY A 150 -9.21 -2.93 14.77
C GLY A 150 -8.91 -1.79 15.75
N GLN A 151 -8.66 -0.56 15.27
CA GLN A 151 -8.36 0.61 16.12
C GLN A 151 -7.06 0.50 16.94
N ALA A 152 -6.15 -0.39 16.55
CA ALA A 152 -4.84 -0.47 17.18
C ALA A 152 -4.07 0.87 17.06
N LYS A 153 -3.25 1.15 18.07
CA LYS A 153 -2.41 2.34 18.17
C LYS A 153 -0.96 1.96 17.95
N LEU A 154 -0.28 2.75 17.13
CA LEU A 154 1.15 2.59 16.87
C LEU A 154 1.90 3.87 17.22
N LEU A 155 2.83 3.71 18.14
CA LEU A 155 3.80 4.73 18.52
C LEU A 155 5.20 4.30 18.05
N LEU A 156 5.69 4.97 17.01
CA LEU A 156 7.06 4.83 16.51
C LEU A 156 7.92 5.93 17.13
N LEU A 157 8.95 5.54 17.88
CA LEU A 157 9.98 6.44 18.40
C LEU A 157 11.08 6.66 17.34
N PRO A 158 11.90 7.73 17.43
CA PRO A 158 12.87 8.08 16.38
C PRO A 158 13.88 6.99 15.98
N SER A 159 14.20 6.06 16.89
CA SER A 159 15.11 4.93 16.62
C SER A 159 14.43 3.72 15.97
N SER A 160 13.11 3.79 15.73
CA SER A 160 12.34 2.72 15.12
C SER A 160 12.74 2.48 13.67
N THR A 161 12.94 1.23 13.30
CA THR A 161 13.24 0.84 11.92
C THR A 161 12.39 -0.36 11.49
N VAL A 162 11.75 -0.26 10.32
CA VAL A 162 11.00 -1.34 9.68
C VAL A 162 11.61 -1.59 8.31
N ALA A 163 12.44 -2.63 8.19
CA ALA A 163 13.32 -2.84 7.03
C ALA A 163 13.24 -4.25 6.45
N HIS A 164 13.52 -4.40 5.15
CA HIS A 164 13.61 -5.69 4.45
C HIS A 164 12.41 -6.61 4.61
N ASN A 165 11.26 -6.10 5.03
CA ASN A 165 10.07 -6.90 5.23
C ASN A 165 9.35 -7.10 3.89
N ALA A 166 8.71 -8.25 3.71
CA ALA A 166 8.14 -8.67 2.44
C ALA A 166 6.66 -9.01 2.56
N ALA A 167 5.84 -8.31 1.77
CA ALA A 167 4.48 -8.74 1.46
C ALA A 167 4.53 -9.80 0.36
N THR A 168 3.90 -10.95 0.56
CA THR A 168 4.05 -12.11 -0.33
C THR A 168 2.85 -12.34 -1.24
N GLY A 169 3.10 -12.96 -2.39
CA GLY A 169 2.05 -13.30 -3.34
C GLY A 169 1.42 -12.02 -3.91
N GLN A 170 0.11 -11.88 -3.76
CA GLN A 170 -0.65 -10.72 -4.24
C GLN A 170 -0.96 -9.70 -3.12
N GLY A 171 -0.31 -9.85 -1.96
CA GLY A 171 -0.57 -8.98 -0.82
C GLY A 171 0.20 -7.65 -0.87
N MET A 172 -0.07 -6.80 0.12
CA MET A 172 0.35 -5.39 0.13
C MET A 172 0.93 -4.98 1.49
N GLY A 173 1.67 -3.87 1.52
CA GLY A 173 2.24 -3.34 2.77
C GLY A 173 3.47 -4.12 3.20
N GLY A 174 4.55 -4.07 2.42
CA GLY A 174 5.78 -4.84 2.68
C GLY A 174 6.34 -4.58 4.07
N GLY A 175 6.59 -3.30 4.37
CA GLY A 175 6.96 -2.85 5.71
C GLY A 175 5.76 -2.89 6.65
N MET A 176 4.71 -2.14 6.32
CA MET A 176 3.56 -1.96 7.21
C MET A 176 2.22 -1.99 6.46
N TRP A 177 1.18 -2.50 7.11
CA TRP A 177 -0.21 -2.27 6.70
C TRP A 177 -0.99 -1.65 7.86
N LEU A 178 -1.63 -0.51 7.61
CA LEU A 178 -2.23 0.34 8.64
C LEU A 178 -3.74 0.47 8.40
N ASP A 179 -4.49 -0.53 8.83
CA ASP A 179 -5.95 -0.51 8.77
C ASP A 179 -6.51 0.18 10.02
N SER A 180 -7.35 1.20 9.80
CA SER A 180 -8.21 1.82 10.82
C SER A 180 -7.51 2.12 12.14
N SER A 181 -6.25 2.58 12.08
CA SER A 181 -5.34 2.67 13.22
C SER A 181 -4.92 4.11 13.52
N SER A 182 -4.51 4.34 14.78
CA SER A 182 -3.97 5.63 15.22
C SER A 182 -2.45 5.58 15.15
N PHE A 183 -1.85 6.45 14.34
CA PHE A 183 -0.40 6.55 14.15
C PHE A 183 -0.01 7.96 13.73
N VAL A 184 1.29 8.24 13.72
CA VAL A 184 1.85 9.51 13.22
C VAL A 184 2.44 9.27 11.82
N PRO A 185 1.89 9.87 10.75
CA PRO A 185 2.33 9.62 9.37
C PRO A 185 3.83 9.86 9.14
N ALA A 186 4.36 10.96 9.66
CA ALA A 186 5.79 11.29 9.52
C ALA A 186 6.71 10.21 10.13
N ALA A 187 6.29 9.61 11.25
CA ALA A 187 7.06 8.56 11.90
C ALA A 187 7.00 7.23 11.10
N VAL A 188 5.84 6.92 10.50
CA VAL A 188 5.69 5.75 9.61
C VAL A 188 6.61 5.89 8.39
N VAL A 189 6.58 7.04 7.74
CA VAL A 189 7.43 7.32 6.56
C VAL A 189 8.91 7.19 6.92
N ALA A 190 9.34 7.83 8.01
CA ALA A 190 10.74 7.78 8.46
C ALA A 190 11.23 6.36 8.81
N ALA A 191 10.34 5.53 9.36
CA ALA A 191 10.67 4.16 9.77
C ALA A 191 10.71 3.15 8.61
N THR A 192 10.06 3.42 7.48
CA THR A 192 9.79 2.42 6.42
C THR A 192 10.35 2.74 5.04
N VAL A 193 10.43 4.02 4.67
CA VAL A 193 10.85 4.44 3.32
C VAL A 193 12.34 4.24 3.13
N ASN A 194 12.75 3.76 1.95
CA ASN A 194 14.13 3.42 1.59
C ASN A 194 14.79 2.41 2.55
N ARG A 195 13.99 1.50 3.11
CA ARG A 195 14.47 0.44 4.03
C ARG A 195 14.49 -0.95 3.42
N GLY A 196 14.42 -1.07 2.08
CA GLY A 196 14.46 -2.36 1.39
C GLY A 196 13.21 -3.24 1.59
N ASN A 197 12.10 -2.68 2.07
CA ASN A 197 10.83 -3.40 2.14
C ASN A 197 10.31 -3.72 0.72
N THR A 198 9.67 -4.87 0.54
CA THR A 198 9.22 -5.36 -0.77
C THR A 198 7.75 -5.77 -0.73
N ALA A 199 7.02 -5.45 -1.80
CA ALA A 199 5.63 -5.87 -2.01
C ALA A 199 5.30 -5.76 -3.49
N LEU A 200 4.19 -6.35 -3.92
CA LEU A 200 3.64 -6.07 -5.25
C LEU A 200 3.16 -4.61 -5.33
N TYR A 201 2.54 -4.12 -4.26
CA TYR A 201 2.10 -2.74 -4.10
C TYR A 201 2.30 -2.32 -2.64
N SER A 202 2.56 -1.03 -2.40
CA SER A 202 2.73 -0.49 -1.06
C SER A 202 3.93 -1.14 -0.34
N ALA A 203 5.10 -1.08 -0.96
CA ALA A 203 6.31 -1.73 -0.44
C ALA A 203 6.70 -1.22 0.95
N SER A 204 6.70 0.10 1.17
CA SER A 204 7.05 0.68 2.48
C SER A 204 5.91 0.56 3.50
N PHE A 205 4.73 1.05 3.14
CA PHE A 205 3.53 0.98 3.96
C PHE A 205 2.28 1.03 3.07
N GLY A 206 1.17 0.45 3.54
CA GLY A 206 -0.13 0.52 2.89
C GLY A 206 -1.22 1.00 3.85
N VAL A 207 -2.17 1.76 3.32
CA VAL A 207 -3.36 2.28 4.02
C VAL A 207 -4.60 2.02 3.18
N LEU A 208 -5.75 1.88 3.84
CA LEU A 208 -7.03 1.79 3.13
C LEU A 208 -7.42 3.14 2.53
N PRO A 209 -7.96 3.18 1.30
CA PRO A 209 -8.47 4.40 0.69
C PRO A 209 -9.64 5.00 1.48
N THR A 210 -9.55 6.29 1.81
CA THR A 210 -10.62 7.05 2.48
C THR A 210 -11.09 8.24 1.65
N SER A 211 -10.28 8.70 0.71
CA SER A 211 -10.57 9.82 -0.18
C SER A 211 -10.24 9.45 -1.62
N PHE A 212 -11.10 9.89 -2.53
CA PHE A 212 -11.07 9.54 -3.95
C PHE A 212 -11.55 10.75 -4.76
N VAL A 213 -10.60 11.49 -5.35
CA VAL A 213 -10.85 12.85 -5.89
C VAL A 213 -10.28 12.97 -7.30
N LEU A 214 -11.08 13.49 -8.23
CA LEU A 214 -10.63 13.85 -9.58
C LEU A 214 -9.81 15.16 -9.51
N MET A 215 -8.58 15.14 -10.04
CA MET A 215 -7.70 16.31 -10.10
C MET A 215 -7.71 17.01 -11.46
N SER A 216 -8.05 16.31 -12.53
CA SER A 216 -8.09 16.88 -13.88
C SER A 216 -9.33 17.76 -14.10
N PRO A 217 -9.23 18.84 -14.90
CA PRO A 217 -10.39 19.64 -15.28
C PRO A 217 -11.43 18.81 -16.03
N ALA A 218 -12.71 19.07 -15.76
CA ALA A 218 -13.86 18.32 -16.27
C ALA A 218 -14.23 18.64 -17.74
N VAL A 219 -13.26 19.02 -18.56
CA VAL A 219 -13.50 19.49 -19.94
C VAL A 219 -12.75 18.60 -20.93
N VAL A 220 -13.49 18.02 -21.89
CA VAL A 220 -12.93 17.20 -22.96
C VAL A 220 -12.82 18.08 -24.22
N TYR A 221 -11.60 18.32 -24.69
CA TYR A 221 -11.36 19.00 -25.97
C TYR A 221 -11.14 17.98 -27.08
N GLY A 222 -12.12 17.87 -27.98
CA GLY A 222 -11.92 17.33 -29.31
C GLY A 222 -12.35 15.88 -29.56
N PHE A 223 -13.18 15.73 -30.59
CA PHE A 223 -13.18 14.55 -31.45
C PHE A 223 -11.99 14.70 -32.38
N VAL A 224 -10.87 14.05 -32.07
CA VAL A 224 -9.88 13.80 -33.12
C VAL A 224 -10.37 12.57 -33.84
N SER A 225 -11.00 12.78 -34.99
CA SER A 225 -11.00 11.71 -35.96
C SER A 225 -9.56 11.47 -36.36
N GLU A 226 -8.97 10.36 -35.88
CA GLU A 226 -8.12 9.59 -36.79
C GLU A 226 -8.85 9.59 -38.13
N LEU A 227 -8.19 9.89 -39.26
CA LEU A 227 -8.85 9.85 -40.57
C LEU A 227 -9.74 8.60 -40.64
N ALA A 228 -11.08 8.79 -40.54
CA ALA A 228 -12.13 7.77 -40.38
C ALA A 228 -12.53 7.20 -38.98
N SER A 229 -12.31 7.87 -37.83
CA SER A 229 -12.82 7.42 -36.51
C SER A 229 -13.61 8.48 -35.72
N ASP A 230 -14.76 8.14 -35.13
CA ASP A 230 -15.60 9.07 -34.35
C ASP A 230 -15.28 9.10 -32.83
N ALA A 231 -14.00 8.99 -32.42
CA ALA A 231 -13.61 8.84 -31.01
C ALA A 231 -12.69 9.97 -30.47
N GLY A 232 -12.97 10.46 -29.26
CA GLY A 232 -12.09 11.37 -28.51
C GLY A 232 -11.32 10.64 -27.39
N LEU A 233 -10.18 11.19 -26.97
CA LEU A 233 -9.38 10.67 -25.84
C LEU A 233 -9.51 11.62 -24.64
N LEU A 234 -9.96 11.09 -23.50
CA LEU A 234 -10.08 11.80 -22.24
C LEU A 234 -9.00 11.32 -21.26
N HIS A 235 -8.14 12.24 -20.83
CA HIS A 235 -7.20 12.00 -19.75
C HIS A 235 -7.79 12.48 -18.43
N ALA A 236 -7.70 11.64 -17.40
CA ALA A 236 -8.17 11.99 -16.06
C ALA A 236 -7.20 11.50 -14.99
N ASP A 237 -6.82 12.40 -14.10
CA ASP A 237 -5.97 12.06 -12.97
C ASP A 237 -6.82 11.99 -11.71
N VAL A 238 -6.70 10.87 -11.00
CA VAL A 238 -7.50 10.61 -9.80
C VAL A 238 -6.55 10.41 -8.63
N ASN A 239 -6.69 11.25 -7.61
CA ASN A 239 -5.94 11.15 -6.38
C ASN A 239 -6.66 10.23 -5.39
N ILE A 240 -5.94 9.24 -4.88
CA ILE A 240 -6.42 8.20 -3.99
C ILE A 240 -5.58 8.24 -2.72
N THR A 241 -6.21 8.71 -1.65
CA THR A 241 -5.53 8.85 -0.35
C THR A 241 -6.29 8.11 0.73
N GLY A 242 -5.54 7.58 1.69
CA GLY A 242 -6.05 6.94 2.88
C GLY A 242 -6.00 7.86 4.09
N ALA A 243 -6.00 7.25 5.26
CA ALA A 243 -5.93 7.94 6.53
C ALA A 243 -4.78 8.98 6.55
N PHE A 244 -5.08 10.17 7.08
CA PHE A 244 -4.15 11.29 7.19
C PHE A 244 -3.55 11.77 5.85
N GLY A 245 -4.23 11.49 4.73
CA GLY A 245 -3.78 11.92 3.40
C GLY A 245 -2.63 11.09 2.82
N LEU A 246 -2.31 9.94 3.43
CA LEU A 246 -1.27 9.05 2.91
C LEU A 246 -1.65 8.47 1.54
N PRO A 247 -0.70 8.35 0.60
CA PRO A 247 -0.99 7.83 -0.73
C PRO A 247 -1.33 6.34 -0.70
N CYS A 248 -2.35 5.96 -1.48
CA CYS A 248 -2.71 4.55 -1.67
C CYS A 248 -2.16 4.05 -2.99
N GLU A 249 -1.04 3.32 -2.97
CA GLU A 249 -0.45 2.70 -4.15
C GLU A 249 -1.24 1.46 -4.62
N GLY A 250 -1.25 1.23 -5.94
CA GLY A 250 -1.73 -0.01 -6.54
C GLY A 250 -3.24 -0.17 -6.58
N GLN A 251 -4.01 0.88 -6.28
CA GLN A 251 -5.47 0.83 -6.27
C GLN A 251 -6.03 0.85 -7.68
N LEU A 252 -6.84 -0.14 -8.05
CA LEU A 252 -7.43 -0.24 -9.38
C LEU A 252 -8.66 0.67 -9.49
N VAL A 253 -8.57 1.64 -10.39
CA VAL A 253 -9.67 2.52 -10.78
C VAL A 253 -10.21 2.06 -12.12
N SER A 254 -11.53 1.87 -12.21
CA SER A 254 -12.23 1.63 -13.46
C SER A 254 -13.13 2.83 -13.80
N ALA A 255 -13.23 3.14 -15.08
CA ALA A 255 -14.06 4.20 -15.61
C ALA A 255 -15.17 3.60 -16.48
N GLN A 256 -16.40 4.04 -16.23
CA GLN A 256 -17.58 3.61 -16.96
C GLN A 256 -18.44 4.81 -17.33
N LEU A 257 -18.90 4.83 -18.58
CA LEU A 257 -19.89 5.79 -19.03
C LEU A 257 -21.28 5.37 -18.57
N ILE A 258 -22.05 6.33 -18.05
CA ILE A 258 -23.47 6.14 -17.74
C ILE A 258 -24.29 6.89 -18.80
N GLY A 259 -25.05 6.15 -19.60
CA GLY A 259 -25.91 6.71 -20.64
C GLY A 259 -27.32 7.08 -20.15
N SER A 260 -27.82 8.23 -20.59
CA SER A 260 -29.22 8.64 -20.50
C SER A 260 -29.96 8.26 -21.80
N ALA A 261 -30.39 7.01 -21.94
CA ALA A 261 -31.48 6.58 -22.84
C ALA A 261 -31.69 5.07 -22.73
N ASP A 262 -30.61 4.29 -22.63
CA ASP A 262 -30.65 2.84 -22.45
C ASP A 262 -29.63 2.44 -21.39
N ALA A 263 -30.08 1.73 -20.35
CA ALA A 263 -29.40 1.47 -19.09
C ALA A 263 -28.17 0.53 -19.16
N GLN A 264 -27.27 0.70 -20.14
CA GLN A 264 -26.00 -0.02 -20.21
C GLN A 264 -24.81 0.85 -19.80
N GLN A 265 -24.06 0.40 -18.79
CA GLN A 265 -22.76 0.95 -18.40
C GLN A 265 -21.71 0.53 -19.43
N VAL A 266 -21.05 1.49 -20.08
CA VAL A 266 -19.99 1.21 -21.06
C VAL A 266 -18.63 1.38 -20.42
N PHE A 267 -17.79 0.34 -20.43
CA PHE A 267 -16.42 0.43 -19.92
C PHE A 267 -15.55 1.31 -20.81
N LEU A 268 -14.89 2.31 -20.19
CA LEU A 268 -14.05 3.29 -20.90
C LEU A 268 -12.54 3.03 -20.73
N GLY A 269 -12.15 2.38 -19.63
CA GLY A 269 -10.76 2.10 -19.30
C GLY A 269 -10.55 1.86 -17.81
N SER A 270 -9.36 1.41 -17.45
CA SER A 270 -8.93 1.27 -16.06
C SER A 270 -7.43 1.52 -15.95
N ASN A 271 -7.00 1.97 -14.78
CA ASN A 271 -5.59 2.03 -14.41
C ASN A 271 -5.42 1.90 -12.90
N ARG A 272 -4.19 1.64 -12.44
CA ARG A 272 -3.84 1.62 -11.02
C ARG A 272 -3.15 2.90 -10.59
N SER A 273 -3.30 3.24 -9.31
CA SER A 273 -2.52 4.33 -8.71
C SER A 273 -1.05 3.95 -8.56
N ASP A 274 -0.18 4.94 -8.75
CA ASP A 274 1.25 4.83 -8.51
C ASP A 274 1.60 5.03 -7.02
N SER A 275 2.91 5.08 -6.71
CA SER A 275 3.43 5.32 -5.35
C SER A 275 3.01 6.67 -4.73
N SER A 276 2.56 7.64 -5.54
CA SER A 276 2.04 8.92 -5.08
C SER A 276 0.54 8.89 -4.81
N GLY A 277 -0.13 7.75 -5.08
CA GLY A 277 -1.57 7.61 -4.94
C GLY A 277 -2.35 8.14 -6.14
N ILE A 278 -1.70 8.50 -7.24
CA ILE A 278 -2.35 9.06 -8.43
C ILE A 278 -2.57 7.95 -9.46
N ALA A 279 -3.82 7.80 -9.91
CA ALA A 279 -4.19 6.95 -11.04
C ALA A 279 -4.42 7.81 -12.29
N HIS A 280 -3.59 7.58 -13.31
CA HIS A 280 -3.65 8.26 -14.61
C HIS A 280 -4.54 7.48 -15.58
N LEU A 281 -5.75 7.95 -15.86
CA LEU A 281 -6.69 7.27 -16.76
C LEU A 281 -6.62 7.86 -18.17
N SER A 282 -6.66 6.97 -19.17
CA SER A 282 -6.84 7.35 -20.57
C SER A 282 -8.07 6.62 -21.11
N MET A 283 -9.12 7.36 -21.43
CA MET A 283 -10.45 6.85 -21.76
C MET A 283 -10.83 7.22 -23.19
N LYS A 284 -11.27 6.25 -23.98
CA LYS A 284 -11.80 6.51 -25.33
C LYS A 284 -13.30 6.78 -25.25
N LEU A 285 -13.72 7.98 -25.60
CA LEU A 285 -15.11 8.42 -25.54
C LEU A 285 -15.69 8.58 -26.95
N ARG A 286 -16.81 7.89 -27.23
CA ARG A 286 -17.64 8.09 -28.43
C ARG A 286 -19.03 8.53 -27.98
N GLN A 287 -19.23 9.83 -27.83
CA GLN A 287 -20.50 10.42 -27.40
C GLN A 287 -20.80 11.65 -28.26
N PRO A 288 -22.06 11.98 -28.56
CA PRO A 288 -22.39 13.24 -29.23
C PRO A 288 -22.03 14.46 -28.36
N GLN A 289 -22.03 15.65 -28.96
CA GLN A 289 -21.83 16.90 -28.22
C GLN A 289 -22.86 17.03 -27.09
N GLY A 290 -22.39 17.40 -25.90
CA GLY A 290 -23.25 17.54 -24.73
C GLY A 290 -22.54 17.17 -23.43
N TRP A 291 -23.34 17.02 -22.37
CA TRP A 291 -22.87 16.54 -21.09
C TRP A 291 -22.91 15.02 -21.06
N CYS A 292 -21.83 14.39 -20.60
CA CYS A 292 -21.79 12.97 -20.33
C CYS A 292 -21.35 12.73 -18.88
N THR A 293 -21.93 11.72 -18.24
CA THR A 293 -21.57 11.33 -16.88
C THR A 293 -20.67 10.09 -16.93
N VAL A 294 -19.46 10.22 -16.41
CA VAL A 294 -18.52 9.11 -16.23
C VAL A 294 -18.46 8.78 -14.75
N GLN A 295 -18.70 7.51 -14.44
CA GLN A 295 -18.52 6.95 -13.12
C GLN A 295 -17.14 6.32 -13.00
N LEU A 296 -16.35 6.83 -12.07
CA LEU A 296 -15.09 6.24 -11.66
C LEU A 296 -15.32 5.39 -10.41
N MET A 297 -14.76 4.18 -10.38
CA MET A 297 -14.92 3.24 -9.28
C MET A 297 -13.60 2.64 -8.85
N LEU A 298 -13.40 2.54 -7.55
CA LEU A 298 -12.37 1.67 -6.98
C LEU A 298 -12.89 0.22 -6.99
N VAL A 299 -12.27 -0.66 -7.76
CA VAL A 299 -12.81 -2.01 -8.05
C VAL A 299 -12.94 -2.90 -6.79
N LEU A 300 -12.12 -2.66 -5.77
CA LEU A 300 -12.14 -3.41 -4.50
C LEU A 300 -12.81 -2.65 -3.34
N GLN A 301 -13.41 -1.49 -3.61
CA GLN A 301 -14.01 -0.63 -2.59
C GLN A 301 -15.40 -0.14 -3.03
N VAL A 302 -16.17 0.38 -2.08
CA VAL A 302 -17.51 0.94 -2.37
C VAL A 302 -17.43 2.40 -2.86
N LEU A 303 -16.22 3.00 -2.85
CA LEU A 303 -15.96 4.36 -3.29
C LEU A 303 -16.20 4.53 -4.79
N LYS A 304 -17.08 5.48 -5.11
CA LYS A 304 -17.49 5.84 -6.47
C LYS A 304 -17.45 7.34 -6.59
N LEU A 305 -17.04 7.83 -7.75
CA LEU A 305 -17.06 9.24 -8.10
C LEU A 305 -17.85 9.42 -9.39
N MET A 306 -18.85 10.30 -9.36
CA MET A 306 -19.58 10.68 -10.57
C MET A 306 -19.03 11.99 -11.08
N CYS A 307 -18.48 11.96 -12.29
CA CYS A 307 -17.86 13.10 -12.94
C CYS A 307 -18.70 13.49 -14.14
N HIS A 308 -19.02 14.78 -14.26
CA HIS A 308 -19.73 15.32 -15.40
C HIS A 308 -18.71 15.97 -16.32
N PHE A 309 -18.59 15.45 -17.53
CA PHE A 309 -17.68 16.00 -18.53
C PHE A 309 -18.49 16.66 -19.65
N GLN A 310 -17.99 17.79 -20.13
CA GLN A 310 -18.57 18.45 -21.30
C GLN A 310 -17.81 18.03 -22.56
N VAL A 311 -18.52 17.45 -23.52
CA VAL A 311 -18.00 17.08 -24.85
C VAL A 311 -18.29 18.23 -25.81
N THR A 312 -17.22 18.81 -26.38
CA THR A 312 -17.31 19.93 -27.34
C THR A 312 -16.66 19.57 -28.68
N GLN A 313 -17.13 20.17 -29.78
CA GLN A 313 -16.48 20.02 -31.09
C GLN A 313 -15.17 20.80 -31.13
N ASN A 314 -14.09 20.16 -31.59
CA ASN A 314 -12.91 20.88 -32.06
C ASN A 314 -13.16 21.31 -33.52
N LEU A 315 -13.53 22.56 -33.73
CA LEU A 315 -13.53 23.18 -35.05
C LEU A 315 -12.12 23.67 -35.38
N GLN A 316 -11.29 22.83 -36.01
CA GLN A 316 -10.24 23.28 -36.96
C GLN A 316 -9.94 22.14 -37.97
N GLY A 317 -10.83 21.95 -38.93
CA GLY A 317 -10.61 21.08 -40.08
C GLY A 317 -11.54 21.51 -41.21
N VAL A 318 -10.99 22.23 -42.19
CA VAL A 318 -11.66 22.71 -43.40
C VAL A 318 -12.46 21.56 -44.02
N GLN A 319 -13.77 21.75 -44.19
CA GLN A 319 -14.58 20.83 -45.00
C GLN A 319 -14.00 20.80 -46.42
N LYS A 320 -13.51 19.64 -46.88
CA LYS A 320 -13.32 19.43 -48.32
C LYS A 320 -14.71 19.40 -48.98
N PRO A 321 -14.92 20.08 -50.12
CA PRO A 321 -16.18 19.99 -50.84
C PRO A 321 -16.40 18.54 -51.30
N LYS A 322 -17.67 18.11 -51.29
CA LYS A 322 -18.13 16.83 -51.83
C LYS A 322 -17.56 16.60 -53.24
N PRO A 323 -17.08 15.39 -53.59
CA PRO A 323 -16.85 15.06 -54.98
C PRO A 323 -18.21 14.97 -55.68
N THR A 324 -18.41 15.82 -56.68
CA THR A 324 -19.45 15.63 -57.69
C THR A 324 -19.14 14.39 -58.50
N GLU A 325 -20.17 13.58 -58.75
CA GLU A 325 -20.13 12.44 -59.66
C GLU A 325 -19.64 12.87 -61.05
N GLY A 326 -18.78 12.06 -61.65
CA GLY A 326 -18.31 12.19 -63.02
C GLY A 326 -16.85 12.62 -63.10
N ASP A 327 -15.95 11.64 -63.15
CA ASP A 327 -15.13 11.46 -64.35
C ASP A 327 -14.44 10.08 -64.31
N VAL A 328 -14.59 9.39 -65.43
CA VAL A 328 -14.22 8.01 -65.72
C VAL A 328 -12.81 7.98 -66.34
N GLU A 329 -12.02 7.00 -65.87
CA GLU A 329 -10.89 6.28 -66.50
C GLU A 329 -9.78 7.02 -67.27
N CYS A 330 -8.53 6.64 -66.97
CA CYS A 330 -7.72 5.85 -67.92
C CYS A 330 -6.59 5.08 -67.20
N SER A 331 -6.37 3.87 -67.74
CA SER A 331 -5.44 2.77 -67.48
C SER A 331 -3.97 3.12 -67.81
N GLU A 332 -2.88 2.34 -67.65
CA GLU A 332 -2.57 0.90 -67.58
C GLU A 332 -1.22 0.68 -66.83
N THR A 333 -1.10 -0.48 -66.16
CA THR A 333 0.04 -1.43 -66.00
C THR A 333 1.52 -0.99 -65.89
N ALA A 334 2.24 -1.54 -64.89
CA ALA A 334 3.21 -2.65 -65.09
C ALA A 334 4.05 -3.00 -63.84
N GLY A 335 4.00 -4.29 -63.43
CA GLY A 335 5.06 -5.10 -62.77
C GLY A 335 5.54 -4.70 -61.36
N ALA A 336 5.87 -5.57 -60.41
CA ALA A 336 5.91 -7.03 -60.32
C ALA A 336 5.94 -7.44 -58.82
N THR A 337 5.81 -8.74 -58.59
CA THR A 337 5.38 -9.50 -57.40
C THR A 337 6.22 -9.44 -56.11
N PRO A 338 5.64 -9.91 -54.96
CA PRO A 338 6.23 -9.91 -53.61
C PRO A 338 6.76 -11.30 -53.19
N ALA A 339 7.70 -11.36 -52.22
CA ALA A 339 7.86 -12.53 -51.35
C ALA A 339 8.84 -12.32 -50.17
N ALA A 340 8.51 -13.02 -49.07
CA ALA A 340 9.37 -13.60 -48.04
C ALA A 340 9.45 -12.89 -46.67
N ALA A 341 8.59 -13.43 -45.79
CA ALA A 341 8.51 -13.31 -44.35
C ALA A 341 9.73 -13.79 -43.55
N ALA A 342 9.85 -13.21 -42.35
CA ALA A 342 10.17 -13.83 -41.05
C ALA A 342 11.53 -14.54 -40.84
N ALA A 343 12.31 -14.08 -39.84
CA ALA A 343 12.28 -14.60 -38.46
C ALA A 343 13.59 -14.36 -37.67
N ALA A 344 13.39 -14.11 -36.36
CA ALA A 344 14.21 -14.53 -35.21
C ALA A 344 15.53 -13.78 -34.84
N ALA A 345 15.36 -12.88 -33.85
CA ALA A 345 15.82 -12.99 -32.46
C ALA A 345 17.32 -13.22 -32.09
N ALA A 346 17.73 -12.32 -31.16
CA ALA A 346 18.59 -12.51 -29.98
C ALA A 346 20.12 -12.43 -30.11
N ALA A 347 20.71 -11.39 -29.49
CA ALA A 347 21.78 -11.54 -28.49
C ALA A 347 22.04 -10.19 -27.76
N ALA A 348 22.11 -10.28 -26.43
CA ALA A 348 22.42 -9.21 -25.48
C ALA A 348 23.94 -8.99 -25.33
N THR A 349 24.35 -7.81 -24.86
CA THR A 349 25.54 -7.62 -23.98
C THR A 349 25.35 -6.39 -23.09
N ALA A 350 25.97 -6.44 -21.90
CA ALA A 350 25.72 -5.66 -20.68
C ALA A 350 26.85 -4.66 -20.35
N GLU A 351 26.72 -3.98 -19.18
CA GLU A 351 27.64 -3.07 -18.42
C GLU A 351 27.19 -1.60 -18.40
N ASP A 352 27.20 -0.82 -17.31
CA ASP A 352 27.58 -0.93 -15.88
C ASP A 352 26.92 0.26 -15.13
N ASP A 353 26.56 0.08 -13.85
CA ASP A 353 25.53 0.84 -13.12
C ASP A 353 26.10 1.39 -11.80
N SER A 354 26.48 2.68 -11.76
CA SER A 354 26.88 3.37 -10.53
C SER A 354 26.73 4.91 -10.57
N LYS A 355 25.68 5.42 -11.21
CA LYS A 355 25.29 6.84 -11.08
C LYS A 355 23.85 6.93 -10.62
N VAL A 356 23.66 7.26 -9.34
CA VAL A 356 22.36 7.69 -8.83
C VAL A 356 21.95 8.94 -9.61
N GLU A 357 20.86 8.81 -10.38
CA GLU A 357 20.34 9.89 -11.22
C GLU A 357 19.94 11.09 -10.35
N PRO A 358 20.26 12.34 -10.75
CA PRO A 358 19.86 13.55 -10.04
C PRO A 358 18.35 13.65 -9.76
N ALA A 359 17.53 12.96 -10.56
CA ALA A 359 16.08 12.86 -10.41
C ALA A 359 15.63 12.15 -9.11
N GLU A 360 16.43 11.20 -8.60
CA GLU A 360 16.11 10.46 -7.37
C GLU A 360 16.36 11.29 -6.10
N LEU A 361 17.32 12.22 -6.14
CA LEU A 361 17.58 13.19 -5.06
C LEU A 361 16.57 14.35 -5.05
N LEU A 362 15.96 14.64 -6.20
CA LEU A 362 14.95 15.70 -6.34
C LEU A 362 13.57 15.26 -5.85
N ARG A 363 13.22 13.97 -5.92
CA ARG A 363 11.92 13.44 -5.48
C ARG A 363 11.56 13.76 -4.02
N PRO A 364 12.44 13.54 -3.02
CA PRO A 364 12.16 13.90 -1.64
C PRO A 364 11.99 15.42 -1.44
N LEU A 365 12.75 16.23 -2.20
CA LEU A 365 12.73 17.69 -2.13
C LEU A 365 11.45 18.28 -2.72
N VAL A 366 10.96 17.69 -3.82
CA VAL A 366 9.66 18.04 -4.43
C VAL A 366 8.51 17.67 -3.49
N LEU A 367 8.54 16.48 -2.88
CA LEU A 367 7.53 16.07 -1.89
C LEU A 367 7.54 16.97 -0.65
N PHE A 368 8.72 17.39 -0.17
CA PHE A 368 8.84 18.33 0.95
C PHE A 368 8.33 19.74 0.59
N SER A 369 8.58 20.21 -0.64
CA SER A 369 8.08 21.50 -1.11
C SER A 369 6.56 21.52 -1.32
N GLN A 370 5.96 20.41 -1.78
CA GLN A 370 4.51 20.24 -1.91
C GLN A 370 3.84 20.17 -0.54
N TYR A 371 4.49 19.55 0.45
CA TYR A 371 4.02 19.54 1.84
C TYR A 371 4.03 20.95 2.47
N LEU A 372 5.06 21.77 2.23
CA LEU A 372 5.10 23.17 2.71
C LEU A 372 4.01 24.05 2.08
N LEU A 373 3.70 23.83 0.79
CA LEU A 373 2.62 24.54 0.09
C LEU A 373 1.23 24.24 0.69
N ILE A 374 1.01 22.99 1.14
CA ILE A 374 -0.23 22.56 1.80
C ILE A 374 -0.35 23.14 3.23
N VAL A 375 0.76 23.38 3.93
CA VAL A 375 0.74 24.04 5.25
C VAL A 375 0.56 25.56 5.11
N SER A 376 0.99 26.16 4.01
CA SER A 376 0.88 27.62 3.76
C SER A 376 -0.51 28.12 3.35
N THR A 377 -1.52 27.24 3.23
CA THR A 377 -2.93 27.64 3.02
C THR A 377 -3.72 27.86 4.32
N LEU A 378 -3.02 27.90 5.47
CA LEU A 378 -3.57 28.47 6.70
C LEU A 378 -3.65 29.99 6.57
N ASP A 379 -4.89 30.46 6.42
CA ASP A 379 -5.33 31.84 6.31
C ASP A 379 -4.78 32.71 7.46
N VAL A 380 -3.70 33.47 7.20
CA VAL A 380 -3.21 34.51 8.10
C VAL A 380 -3.84 35.82 7.65
N GLN A 381 -4.86 36.27 8.37
CA GLN A 381 -5.41 37.61 8.18
C GLN A 381 -4.37 38.65 8.60
N TRP A 382 -3.91 39.45 7.63
CA TRP A 382 -3.18 40.69 7.88
C TRP A 382 -4.15 41.78 8.35
N PRO A 383 -3.77 42.64 9.31
CA PRO A 383 -4.61 43.75 9.73
C PRO A 383 -4.69 44.81 8.63
N ASP A 384 -5.91 45.28 8.36
CA ASP A 384 -6.20 46.34 7.39
C ASP A 384 -5.46 47.63 7.76
N THR A 385 -4.61 48.10 6.85
CA THR A 385 -4.01 49.43 6.91
C THR A 385 -4.82 50.40 6.05
N THR A 386 -5.76 51.14 6.65
CA THR A 386 -6.15 52.46 6.16
C THR A 386 -6.69 53.37 7.28
N SER A 387 -6.00 54.52 7.40
CA SER A 387 -6.26 55.77 8.14
C SER A 387 -6.34 55.74 9.66
#